data_AF-A0A923UUV8-F1
#
_entry.id   AF-A0A923UUV8-F1
#
_cell.length_a   1.000
_cell.length_b   1.000
_cell.length_c   1.000
_cell.angle_alpha   90.00
_cell.angle_beta   90.00
_cell.angle_gamma   90.00
#
_symmetry.space_group_name_H-M   'P 1'
#
loop_
_entity.id
_entity.type
_entity.pdbx_description
1 polymer ?
#
loop_
_entity_poly.entity_id
_entity_poly.type
_entity_poly.pdbx_seq_one_letter_code
_entity_poly.pdbx_strand_id
1 'polypeptide(L)'
;APVAAPATVETIENTDAPRPKPGEGILREGETQFQALYNFYNETIRSAIGLRGFAMQLKVERATSIDDFRLIRQSYLEAVLKSMGPELERSLRNRLDQLLSVG
;
A
#
# COMPACT_ATOMS: atom_id res chain seq x y z
N ALA A 1 -1.14 -17.10 46.71
CA ALA A 1 -0.69 -17.14 45.30
C ALA A 1 -1.73 -17.89 44.46
N PRO A 2 -1.96 -17.56 43.18
CA PRO A 2 -1.46 -16.44 42.39
C PRO A 2 -2.53 -15.40 42.02
N VAL A 3 -2.07 -14.21 41.65
CA VAL A 3 -2.82 -13.08 41.09
C VAL A 3 -3.02 -13.31 39.59
N ALA A 4 -4.24 -13.11 39.09
CA ALA A 4 -4.53 -13.09 37.66
C ALA A 4 -5.04 -11.69 37.29
N ALA A 5 -4.19 -10.92 36.62
CA ALA A 5 -4.56 -9.67 35.99
C ALA A 5 -5.42 -9.96 34.74
N PRO A 6 -6.51 -9.22 34.49
CA PRO A 6 -7.02 -9.08 33.14
C PRO A 6 -6.24 -7.96 32.44
N ALA A 7 -5.64 -8.33 31.32
CA ALA A 7 -4.95 -7.44 30.41
C ALA A 7 -5.85 -6.30 29.92
N THR A 8 -5.28 -5.11 29.88
CA THR A 8 -5.79 -3.92 29.18
C THR A 8 -6.18 -4.30 27.75
N VAL A 9 -7.47 -4.16 27.43
CA VAL A 9 -7.95 -4.13 26.05
C VAL A 9 -7.78 -2.69 25.57
N GLU A 10 -6.66 -2.40 24.91
CA GLU A 10 -6.55 -1.19 24.09
C GLU A 10 -7.37 -1.43 22.81
N THR A 11 -8.57 -0.89 22.82
CA THR A 11 -9.34 -0.59 21.59
C THR A 11 -8.50 0.37 20.74
N ILE A 12 -7.84 -0.18 19.73
CA ILE A 12 -7.39 0.58 18.56
C ILE A 12 -8.34 0.27 17.40
N GLU A 13 -9.52 0.90 17.42
CA GLU A 13 -10.36 0.98 16.23
C GLU A 13 -10.58 2.45 15.90
N ASN A 14 -9.49 3.09 15.50
CA ASN A 14 -9.58 4.28 14.65
C ASN A 14 -8.85 3.96 13.35
N THR A 15 -9.60 3.54 12.35
CA THR A 15 -9.14 3.61 10.96
C THR A 15 -10.31 4.07 10.11
N ASP A 16 -10.80 5.28 10.40
CA ASP A 16 -11.24 6.16 9.31
C ASP A 16 -9.95 6.62 8.61
N ALA A 17 -9.41 5.75 7.76
CA ALA A 17 -8.28 6.13 6.92
C ALA A 17 -8.78 7.25 5.98
N PRO A 18 -8.20 8.46 6.03
CA PRO A 18 -8.59 9.52 5.13
C PRO A 18 -8.28 9.07 3.70
N ARG A 19 -9.34 8.78 2.93
CA ARG A 19 -9.30 8.54 1.48
C ARG A 19 -8.44 9.64 0.84
N PRO A 20 -7.35 9.30 0.12
CA PRO A 20 -6.59 10.31 -0.60
C PRO A 20 -7.49 10.95 -1.64
N LYS A 21 -7.67 12.25 -1.47
CA LYS A 21 -8.22 13.11 -2.51
C LYS A 21 -7.19 13.15 -3.63
N PRO A 22 -7.55 12.87 -4.89
CA PRO A 22 -6.62 12.97 -6.00
C PRO A 22 -6.27 14.45 -6.21
N GLY A 23 -5.17 14.93 -5.62
CA GLY A 23 -4.76 16.33 -5.72
C GLY A 23 -3.75 16.82 -4.68
N GLU A 24 -3.62 16.16 -3.52
CA GLU A 24 -2.49 16.45 -2.61
C GLU A 24 -1.19 15.90 -3.23
N GLY A 25 -0.05 16.54 -2.95
CA GLY A 25 1.26 16.20 -3.52
C GLY A 25 1.62 14.70 -3.50
N ILE A 26 2.68 14.32 -4.24
CA ILE A 26 3.07 12.90 -4.38
C ILE A 26 3.20 12.20 -3.02
N LEU A 27 3.69 12.94 -2.01
CA LEU A 27 3.68 12.58 -0.60
C LEU A 27 2.72 13.50 0.16
N ARG A 28 2.03 12.97 1.18
CA ARG A 28 1.28 13.79 2.13
C ARG A 28 2.21 14.56 3.07
N GLU A 29 1.69 15.62 3.70
CA GLU A 29 2.45 16.43 4.66
C GLU A 29 2.95 15.56 5.83
N GLY A 30 4.28 15.45 5.98
CA GLY A 30 4.93 14.59 6.98
C GLY A 30 5.03 13.10 6.62
N GLU A 31 4.55 12.68 5.45
CA GLU A 31 4.61 11.28 5.00
C GLU A 31 5.98 10.97 4.38
N THR A 32 6.58 9.85 4.82
CA THR A 32 7.82 9.36 4.20
C THR A 32 7.51 8.66 2.88
N GLN A 33 8.48 8.63 1.97
CA GLN A 33 8.37 7.91 0.69
C GLN A 33 7.92 6.45 0.88
N PHE A 34 8.44 5.78 1.90
CA PHE A 34 8.05 4.40 2.25
C PHE A 34 6.56 4.31 2.58
N GLN A 35 6.07 5.22 3.42
CA GLN A 35 4.68 5.22 3.85
C GLN A 35 3.72 5.54 2.71
N ALA A 36 4.11 6.46 1.81
CA ALA A 36 3.36 6.75 0.60
C ALA A 36 3.27 5.53 -0.34
N LEU A 37 4.38 4.79 -0.54
CA LEU A 37 4.36 3.56 -1.33
C LEU A 37 3.51 2.48 -0.67
N TYR A 38 3.66 2.27 0.63
CA TYR A 38 2.90 1.29 1.40
C TYR A 38 1.40 1.56 1.29
N ASN A 39 0.98 2.81 1.51
CA ASN A 39 -0.41 3.24 1.39
C ASN A 39 -0.93 3.06 -0.04
N PHE A 40 -0.15 3.49 -1.04
CA PHE A 40 -0.48 3.33 -2.45
C PHE A 40 -0.74 1.87 -2.81
N TYR A 41 0.14 0.95 -2.44
CA TYR A 41 -0.06 -0.47 -2.71
C TYR A 41 -1.30 -1.01 -2.01
N ASN A 42 -1.50 -0.71 -0.73
CA ASN A 42 -2.65 -1.19 0.03
C ASN A 42 -4.00 -0.77 -0.57
N GLU A 43 -4.13 0.49 -0.98
CA GLU A 43 -5.38 0.99 -1.56
C GLU A 43 -5.62 0.47 -2.98
N THR A 44 -4.55 0.46 -3.78
CA THR A 44 -4.67 0.08 -5.18
C THR A 44 -4.77 -1.42 -5.38
N ILE A 45 -4.11 -2.27 -4.57
CA ILE A 45 -4.27 -3.74 -4.65
C ILE A 45 -5.72 -4.12 -4.39
N ARG A 46 -6.32 -3.55 -3.34
CA ARG A 46 -7.70 -3.82 -2.95
C ARG A 46 -8.69 -3.38 -4.04
N SER A 47 -8.44 -2.22 -4.65
CA SER A 47 -9.31 -1.62 -5.67
C SER A 47 -9.07 -2.18 -7.09
N ALA A 48 -7.84 -2.59 -7.43
CA ALA A 48 -7.43 -2.98 -8.79
C ALA A 48 -7.49 -4.50 -9.03
N ILE A 49 -7.18 -5.32 -8.02
CA ILE A 49 -7.01 -6.77 -8.22
C ILE A 49 -8.06 -7.57 -7.41
N GLY A 50 -8.67 -6.94 -6.39
CA GLY A 50 -9.70 -7.56 -5.56
C GLY A 50 -9.17 -8.79 -4.82
N LEU A 51 -9.90 -9.90 -4.83
CA LEU A 51 -9.54 -11.14 -4.12
C LEU A 51 -8.20 -11.73 -4.60
N ARG A 52 -7.84 -11.55 -5.88
CA ARG A 52 -6.53 -11.95 -6.42
C ARG A 52 -5.37 -11.10 -5.88
N GLY A 53 -5.69 -9.95 -5.30
CA GLY A 53 -4.72 -9.05 -4.68
C GLY A 53 -4.19 -9.56 -3.34
N PHE A 54 -4.79 -10.58 -2.74
CA PHE A 54 -4.40 -11.08 -1.41
C PHE A 54 -2.94 -11.51 -1.32
N ALA A 55 -2.42 -12.19 -2.34
CA ALA A 55 -1.00 -12.56 -2.39
C ALA A 55 -0.07 -11.33 -2.50
N MET A 56 -0.53 -10.26 -3.15
CA MET A 56 0.22 -9.02 -3.27
C MET A 56 0.21 -8.23 -1.96
N GLN A 57 -0.93 -8.22 -1.27
CA GLN A 57 -1.11 -7.65 0.05
C GLN A 57 -0.06 -8.20 1.02
N LEU A 58 0.10 -9.52 1.09
CA LEU A 58 1.09 -10.18 1.94
C LEU A 58 2.54 -9.79 1.60
N LYS A 59 2.86 -9.59 0.31
CA LYS A 59 4.20 -9.12 -0.09
C LYS A 59 4.48 -7.71 0.38
N VAL A 60 3.49 -6.83 0.27
CA VAL A 60 3.55 -5.43 0.71
C VAL A 60 3.69 -5.33 2.22
N GLU A 61 2.96 -6.16 2.99
CA GLU A 61 3.11 -6.22 4.45
C GLU A 61 4.49 -6.73 4.91
N ARG A 62 5.19 -7.49 4.06
CA ARG A 62 6.56 -7.94 4.33
C ARG A 62 7.64 -6.99 3.83
N ALA A 63 7.28 -6.00 3.02
CA ALA A 63 8.24 -5.02 2.54
C ALA A 63 8.68 -4.13 3.71
N THR A 64 9.99 -4.02 3.92
CA THR A 64 10.55 -3.18 4.99
C THR A 64 11.42 -2.05 4.46
N SER A 65 11.69 -2.05 3.15
CA SER A 65 12.49 -1.05 2.47
C SER A 65 11.90 -0.65 1.11
N ILE A 66 12.34 0.49 0.57
CA ILE A 66 11.98 0.92 -0.79
C ILE A 66 12.40 -0.11 -1.85
N ASP A 67 13.49 -0.83 -1.61
CA ASP A 67 13.97 -1.89 -2.51
C ASP A 67 12.97 -3.05 -2.63
N ASP A 68 12.36 -3.48 -1.52
CA ASP A 68 11.29 -4.49 -1.55
C ASP A 68 10.13 -4.05 -2.45
N PHE A 69 9.74 -2.77 -2.37
CA PHE A 69 8.69 -2.24 -3.24
C PHE A 69 9.08 -2.21 -4.72
N ARG A 70 10.37 -2.05 -5.04
CA ARG A 70 10.86 -2.16 -6.42
C ARG A 70 10.76 -3.59 -6.93
N LEU A 71 11.02 -4.59 -6.09
CA LEU A 71 10.85 -6.01 -6.43
C LEU A 71 9.36 -6.35 -6.62
N ILE A 72 8.48 -5.81 -5.78
CA ILE A 72 7.03 -6.04 -5.86
C ILE A 72 6.40 -5.34 -7.08
N ARG A 73 6.96 -4.20 -7.51
CA ARG A 73 6.44 -3.37 -8.61
C ARG A 73 6.14 -4.16 -9.87
N GLN A 74 7.09 -4.98 -10.33
CA GLN A 74 6.92 -5.79 -11.53
C GLN A 74 5.71 -6.71 -11.42
N SER A 75 5.66 -7.55 -10.36
CA SER A 75 4.52 -8.45 -10.13
C SER A 75 3.20 -7.70 -10.00
N TYR A 76 3.20 -6.54 -9.35
CA TYR A 76 2.00 -5.72 -9.19
C TYR A 76 1.47 -5.20 -10.52
N LEU A 77 2.34 -4.63 -11.35
CA LEU A 77 1.93 -4.12 -12.66
C LEU A 77 1.43 -5.23 -13.58
N GLU A 78 2.03 -6.42 -13.54
CA GLU A 78 1.50 -7.58 -14.28
C GLU A 78 0.11 -7.99 -13.81
N ALA A 79 -0.12 -8.01 -12.49
CA ALA A 79 -1.42 -8.33 -11.93
C ALA A 79 -2.47 -7.27 -12.28
N VAL A 80 -2.11 -5.99 -12.25
CA VAL A 80 -2.97 -4.88 -12.69
C VAL A 80 -3.25 -4.98 -14.20
N LEU A 81 -2.24 -5.25 -15.04
CA LEU A 81 -2.42 -5.42 -16.48
C LEU A 81 -3.45 -6.50 -16.77
N LYS A 82 -3.37 -7.61 -16.04
CA LYS A 82 -4.24 -8.77 -16.24
C LYS A 82 -5.66 -8.56 -15.69
N SER A 83 -5.82 -7.79 -14.63
CA SER A 83 -7.12 -7.54 -13.99
C SER A 83 -7.86 -6.32 -14.55
N MET A 84 -7.15 -5.20 -14.74
CA MET A 84 -7.71 -3.90 -15.10
C MET A 84 -7.37 -3.45 -16.53
N GLY A 85 -6.33 -4.03 -17.14
CA GLY A 85 -5.90 -3.68 -18.49
C GLY A 85 -4.76 -2.65 -18.57
N PRO A 86 -4.28 -2.38 -19.79
CA PRO A 86 -3.03 -1.64 -20.02
C PRO A 86 -3.09 -0.15 -19.70
N GLU A 87 -4.27 0.46 -19.77
CA GLU A 87 -4.45 1.89 -19.49
C GLU A 87 -4.24 2.18 -18.00
N LEU A 88 -4.89 1.40 -17.15
CA LEU A 88 -4.80 1.52 -15.69
C LEU A 88 -3.40 1.11 -15.21
N GLU A 89 -2.83 0.06 -15.79
CA GLU A 89 -1.44 -0.34 -15.53
C GLU A 89 -0.44 0.77 -15.82
N ARG A 90 -0.52 1.42 -17.00
CA ARG A 90 0.35 2.55 -17.33
C ARG A 90 0.19 3.72 -16.37
N SER A 91 -1.03 4.06 -16.00
CA SER A 91 -1.31 5.14 -15.05
C SER A 91 -0.69 4.84 -13.68
N LEU A 92 -0.90 3.64 -13.15
CA LEU A 92 -0.34 3.19 -11.88
C LEU A 92 1.18 3.08 -11.94
N ARG A 93 1.75 2.63 -13.06
CA ARG A 93 3.19 2.59 -13.30
C ARG A 93 3.81 3.98 -13.20
N ASN A 94 3.23 4.97 -13.87
CA ASN A 94 3.72 6.35 -13.82
C ASN A 94 3.67 6.91 -12.40
N ARG A 95 2.57 6.67 -11.66
CA ARG A 95 2.45 7.10 -10.27
C ARG A 95 3.47 6.41 -9.35
N LEU A 96 3.69 5.11 -9.52
CA LEU A 96 4.71 4.34 -8.80
C LEU A 96 6.13 4.84 -9.11
N ASP A 97 6.41 5.13 -10.38
CA ASP A 97 7.72 5.65 -10.81
C ASP A 97 7.99 7.01 -10.17
N GLN A 98 6.98 7.88 -10.18
CA GLN A 98 7.04 9.18 -9.52
C GLN A 98 7.27 9.04 -8.01
N LEU A 99 6.56 8.13 -7.34
CA LEU A 99 6.75 7.83 -5.92
C LEU A 99 8.16 7.29 -5.62
N LEU A 100 8.70 6.42 -6.49
CA LEU A 100 10.04 5.85 -6.36
C LEU A 100 11.17 6.83 -6.69
N SER A 101 10.87 7.90 -7.44
CA SER A 101 11.82 8.94 -7.83
C SER A 101 11.95 10.08 -6.82
N VAL A 102 11.07 10.16 -5.81
CA VAL A 102 11.04 11.24 -4.79
C VAL A 102 12.08 11.03 -3.66
N GLY A 103 12.97 10.04 -3.79
CA GLY A 103 14.04 9.75 -2.83
C GLY A 103 15.37 10.38 -3.21
#